data_AF-A0A6B0XTY9-F1
#
_entry.id   AF-A0A6B0XTY9-F1
#
_cell.length_a   1.000
_cell.length_b   1.000
_cell.length_c   1.000
_cell.angle_alpha   90.00
_cell.angle_beta   90.00
_cell.angle_gamma   90.00
#
_symmetry.space_group_name_H-M   'P 1'
#
loop_
_entity.id
_entity.type
_entity.pdbx_description
1 polymer ?
#
loop_
_entity_poly.entity_id
_entity_poly.type
_entity_poly.pdbx_seq_one_letter_code
_entity_poly.pdbx_strand_id
1 'polypeptide(L)' 'MTPDARYPGTIPPGGLRIPDAFGPGGLMAYVDTHDLGYPTVRVVRLAPDAQLRTGDRTPRT' A
#
# COMPACT_ATOMS: atom_id res chain seq x y z
N MET A 1 -11.40 -24.38 -4.42
CA MET A 1 -11.10 -23.71 -3.13
C MET A 1 -9.80 -24.32 -2.64
N THR A 2 -8.77 -23.52 -2.37
CA THR A 2 -7.47 -24.05 -1.92
C THR A 2 -7.64 -24.79 -0.58
N PRO A 3 -6.84 -25.84 -0.31
CA PRO A 3 -7.00 -26.68 0.89
C PRO A 3 -6.96 -25.91 2.22
N ASP A 4 -6.30 -24.75 2.23
CA ASP A 4 -6.12 -23.90 3.42
C ASP A 4 -7.26 -22.90 3.68
N ALA A 5 -8.39 -23.04 2.99
CA ALA A 5 -9.53 -22.10 3.05
C ALA A 5 -9.15 -20.62 2.82
N ARG A 6 -7.98 -20.35 2.22
CA ARG A 6 -7.51 -19.00 1.96
C ARG A 6 -8.26 -18.42 0.77
N TYR A 7 -9.02 -17.37 1.03
CA TYR A 7 -9.77 -16.68 -0.02
C TYR A 7 -8.79 -16.07 -1.03
N PRO A 8 -9.03 -16.21 -2.34
CA PRO A 8 -8.24 -15.51 -3.36
C PRO A 8 -8.24 -14.00 -3.10
N GLY A 9 -7.07 -13.40 -2.96
CA GLY A 9 -6.93 -11.98 -2.57
C GLY A 9 -6.77 -11.74 -1.08
N THR A 10 -6.77 -12.78 -0.23
CA THR A 10 -6.34 -12.64 1.18
C THR A 10 -4.86 -12.30 1.23
N ILE A 11 -4.56 -11.11 1.73
CA ILE A 11 -3.19 -10.68 2.04
C ILE A 11 -2.81 -11.28 3.41
N PRO A 12 -1.65 -11.95 3.53
CA PRO A 12 -1.20 -12.46 4.82
C PRO A 12 -0.92 -11.31 5.81
N PRO A 13 -0.94 -11.56 7.13
CA PRO A 13 -0.47 -10.58 8.11
C PRO A 13 0.95 -10.11 7.74
N GLY A 14 1.17 -8.79 7.67
CA GLY A 14 2.43 -8.20 7.21
C GLY A 14 2.67 -8.24 5.71
N GLY A 15 1.77 -8.83 4.92
CA GLY A 15 1.84 -8.87 3.45
C GLY A 15 1.55 -7.52 2.78
N LEU A 16 1.09 -6.53 3.56
CA LEU A 16 1.00 -5.13 3.13
C LEU A 16 1.74 -4.26 4.14
N ARG A 17 2.71 -3.48 3.65
CA ARG A 17 3.42 -2.50 4.47
C ARG A 17 2.60 -1.22 4.55
N ILE A 18 2.22 -0.84 5.77
CA ILE A 18 1.49 0.40 6.04
C ILE A 18 2.53 1.51 6.31
N PRO A 19 2.36 2.72 5.75
CA PRO A 19 3.22 3.86 6.08
C PRO A 19 3.14 4.24 7.56
N ASP A 20 4.26 4.71 8.11
CA ASP A 20 4.32 5.24 9.47
C ASP A 20 3.71 6.65 9.58
N ALA A 21 3.71 7.40 8.46
CA ALA A 21 3.05 8.71 8.38
C ALA A 21 2.59 9.06 6.96
N PHE A 22 1.58 9.93 6.89
CA PHE A 22 1.07 10.52 5.65
C PHE A 22 1.32 12.03 5.63
N GLY A 23 1.71 12.55 4.47
CA GLY A 23 1.99 13.97 4.24
C GLY A 23 1.15 14.57 3.12
N PRO A 24 1.21 15.90 2.95
CA PRO A 24 0.45 16.60 1.93
C PRO A 24 0.79 16.13 0.50
N GLY A 25 -0.21 16.14 -0.38
CA GLY A 25 -0.04 15.72 -1.77
C GLY A 25 0.19 14.21 -1.95
N GLY A 26 -0.29 13.39 -1.02
CA GLY A 26 -0.18 11.93 -1.10
C GLY A 26 1.22 11.40 -0.76
N LEU A 27 1.99 12.12 0.08
CA LEU A 27 3.27 11.61 0.55
C LEU A 27 3.07 10.53 1.62
N MET A 28 3.93 9.51 1.58
CA MET A 28 3.98 8.39 2.52
C MET A 28 5.41 8.27 3.04
N ALA A 29 5.56 8.22 4.36
CA ALA A 29 6.84 8.00 5.01
C ALA A 29 6.91 6.59 5.61
N TYR A 30 8.05 5.94 5.44
CA TYR A 30 8.38 4.65 6.04
C TYR A 30 9.66 4.80 6.85
N VAL A 31 9.63 4.36 8.09
CA VAL A 31 10.83 4.17 8.90
C VAL A 31 11.37 2.78 8.61
N ASP A 32 12.64 2.72 8.26
CA ASP A 32 13.36 1.48 8.00
C ASP A 32 14.71 1.50 8.72
N THR A 33 15.31 0.33 8.87
CA THR A 33 16.66 0.19 9.41
C THR A 33 17.60 -0.06 8.25
N HIS A 34 18.61 0.79 8.09
CA HIS A 34 19.65 0.58 7.08
C HIS A 34 20.53 -0.62 7.48
N ASP A 35 21.22 -1.22 6.51
CA ASP A 35 22.12 -2.36 6.71
C ASP A 35 23.22 -2.11 7.76
N LEU A 36 23.55 -0.84 8.03
CA LEU A 36 24.55 -0.43 9.02
C LEU A 36 23.93 -0.15 10.40
N GLY A 37 22.64 -0.46 10.59
CA GLY A 37 21.93 -0.40 11.86
C GLY A 37 21.38 0.98 12.24
N TYR A 38 21.46 2.00 11.38
CA TYR A 38 20.87 3.31 11.65
C TYR A 38 19.44 3.44 11.11
N PRO A 39 18.54 4.17 11.80
CA PRO A 39 17.21 4.44 11.31
C PRO A 39 17.26 5.36 10.08
N THR A 40 16.48 5.02 9.06
CA THR A 40 16.34 5.80 7.82
C THR A 40 14.86 6.05 7.56
N VAL A 41 14.53 7.25 7.09
CA VAL A 41 13.17 7.60 6.65
C VAL A 41 13.13 7.62 5.14
N ARG A 42 12.32 6.73 4.54
CA ARG A 42 12.04 6.72 3.10
C ARG A 42 10.70 7.39 2.85
N VAL A 43 10.71 8.48 2.09
CA VAL A 43 9.50 9.21 1.69
C VAL A 43 9.21 8.95 0.22
N VAL A 44 7.99 8.50 -0.09
CA VAL A 44 7.52 8.24 -1.45
C VAL A 44 6.19 8.94 -1.67
N ARG A 45 5.81 9.15 -2.94
CA ARG A 45 4.51 9.68 -3.31
C ARG A 45 3.60 8.54 -3.74
N LEU A 46 2.40 8.46 -3.16
CA LEU A 46 1.31 7.65 -3.67
C LEU A 46 1.00 8.15 -5.09
N ALA A 47 1.01 7.26 -6.08
CA ALA A 47 0.89 7.59 -7.50
C ALA A 47 -0.15 8.70 -7.79
N PRO A 48 0.10 9.60 -8.77
CA PRO A 48 -0.82 10.69 -9.06
C PRO A 48 -2.21 10.19 -9.44
N ASP A 49 -3.25 10.96 -9.07
CA ASP A 49 -4.69 10.72 -9.24
C ASP A 49 -5.15 10.11 -10.60
N ALA A 50 -4.34 10.21 -11.65
CA ALA A 50 -4.65 9.73 -12.99
C ALA A 50 -4.92 8.22 -13.08
N GLN A 51 -4.39 7.38 -12.18
CA GLN A 51 -4.65 5.93 -12.20
C GLN A 51 -5.78 5.47 -11.27
N LEU A 52 -6.27 6.32 -10.36
CA LEU A 52 -7.32 5.95 -9.40
C LEU A 52 -8.75 6.14 -9.95
N ARG A 53 -8.90 6.75 -11.13
CA ARG A 53 -10.21 7.04 -11.76
C ARG A 53 -10.69 6.01 -12.80
N THR A 54 -9.90 4.99 -13.11
CA THR A 54 -10.29 3.96 -14.10
C THR A 54 -10.89 2.74 -13.40
N GLY A 55 -12.01 2.96 -12.71
CA GLY A 55 -12.91 1.91 -12.26
C GLY A 55 -14.28 2.22 -12.84
N ASP A 56 -14.59 1.59 -13.97
CA ASP A 56 -15.86 1.65 -14.71
C ASP A 56 -17.06 1.51 -13.74
N ARG A 57 -17.68 2.64 -13.40
CA ARG A 57 -18.99 2.68 -12.75
C ARG A 57 -20.03 2.62 -13.85
N THR A 58 -20.31 1.41 -14.34
CA THR A 58 -21.56 1.16 -15.06
C THR A 58 -22.68 1.06 -14.02
N PRO A 59 -23.66 1.98 -13.97
CA PRO A 59 -24.80 1.85 -13.08
C PRO A 59 -25.66 0.69 -13.60
N ARG A 60 -25.83 -0.37 -12.80
CA ARG A 60 -26.85 -1.40 -13.05
C ARG A 60 -28.20 -0.82 -12.61
N THR A 61 -29.06 -0.53 -13.59
CA THR A 61 -30.51 -0.29 -13.40
C THR A 61 -31.21 -1.60 -13.13
#